data_AF-A0A1F2X2K0-F1
#
_entry.id   AF-A0A1F2X2K0-F1
#
_cell.length_a   1.000
_cell.length_b   1.000
_cell.length_c   1.000
_cell.angle_alpha   90.00
_cell.angle_beta   90.00
_cell.angle_gamma   90.00
#
_symmetry.space_group_name_H-M   'P 1'
#
loop_
_entity.id
_entity.type
_entity.pdbx_description
1 polymer ?
#
loop_
_entity_poly.entity_id
_entity_poly.type
_entity_poly.pdbx_seq_one_letter_code
_entity_poly.pdbx_strand_id
1 'polypeptide(L)'
;MPATLYAKSGDVNIAYQVVGDGPRDLVYVPGWISNIEVMWEDPGLGRFLEHLASFARLIVFDKRGTGLSDPVPVEHLPTLEVRMDDLRAVMDAVGSSRATLFGHSEGGNMCLLFAATYPDRTDGLILTGSYAKRIRSPEYPWAPSHEERMAQIEQTEQEWGRVDHTDFMAPSRGNDPAFRSWMQRYSRLSASPRAAAALMRMNSFIDVTTILPTIRVPALLLYRTGDLDVNVEEGRWIASRIPGARFVELPGVDHMFWASDTESMLQEIEEFVTGHRTTAGVDRVLATVLFTDVVGSTSRAAEMGDRGWRDLLERHNTVVRTSLGRFRGREVGTMGDGFLATFDGPVRAIRCAQSIVTAVASLGLEVRAGLHTGEVEVVGDDVAGLAVHIGARVAALAGPGEVLVSRTVKDLVAGSGLEFVSRGVQELKGIPDRWEVFAVAG
;
A
#
# COMPACT_ATOMS: atom_id res chain seq x y z
N MET A 1 9.89 6.19 -5.37
CA MET A 1 9.94 7.25 -4.34
C MET A 1 9.29 8.50 -4.92
N PRO A 2 8.30 9.10 -4.23
CA PRO A 2 7.70 10.36 -4.66
C PRO A 2 8.72 11.51 -4.72
N ALA A 3 8.43 12.54 -5.50
CA ALA A 3 9.28 13.72 -5.58
C ALA A 3 9.08 14.64 -4.35
N THR A 4 10.17 14.96 -3.67
CA THR A 4 10.17 15.93 -2.56
C THR A 4 10.17 17.37 -3.10
N LEU A 5 9.20 18.15 -2.65
CA LEU A 5 8.99 19.56 -2.99
C LEU A 5 9.01 20.43 -1.73
N TYR A 6 9.01 21.74 -1.90
CA TYR A 6 9.09 22.70 -0.78
C TYR A 6 8.04 23.80 -0.91
N ALA A 7 7.28 24.02 0.17
CA ALA A 7 6.34 25.13 0.30
C ALA A 7 6.94 26.22 1.21
N LYS A 8 6.74 27.49 0.86
CA LYS A 8 7.22 28.60 1.69
C LYS A 8 6.20 28.94 2.77
N SER A 9 6.59 28.86 4.02
CA SER A 9 5.77 29.22 5.19
C SER A 9 6.49 30.30 5.99
N GLY A 10 6.16 31.57 5.71
CA GLY A 10 6.93 32.71 6.23
C GLY A 10 8.37 32.69 5.70
N ASP A 11 9.34 32.58 6.59
CA ASP A 11 10.78 32.57 6.28
C ASP A 11 11.36 31.16 6.10
N VAL A 12 10.60 30.09 6.41
CA VAL A 12 11.06 28.70 6.30
C VAL A 12 10.49 27.97 5.09
N ASN A 13 11.18 26.93 4.65
CA ASN A 13 10.74 25.97 3.65
C ASN A 13 10.24 24.68 4.33
N ILE A 14 9.04 24.25 3.95
CA ILE A 14 8.39 23.05 4.45
C ILE A 14 8.47 21.98 3.35
N ALA A 15 9.19 20.91 3.62
CA ALA A 15 9.33 19.77 2.72
C ALA A 15 8.02 18.97 2.69
N TYR A 16 7.53 18.67 1.49
CA TYR A 16 6.32 17.88 1.29
C TYR A 16 6.42 16.99 0.05
N GLN A 17 5.54 16.00 -0.02
CA GLN A 17 5.34 15.11 -1.15
C GLN A 17 3.85 15.00 -1.47
N VAL A 18 3.54 14.76 -2.74
CA VAL A 18 2.18 14.48 -3.22
C VAL A 18 2.20 13.15 -3.95
N VAL A 19 1.26 12.26 -3.61
CA VAL A 19 1.15 10.91 -4.16
C VAL A 19 -0.29 10.63 -4.54
N GLY A 20 -0.51 10.05 -5.71
CA GLY A 20 -1.85 9.81 -6.24
C GLY A 20 -2.51 11.07 -6.82
N ASP A 21 -3.60 10.85 -7.53
CA ASP A 21 -4.40 11.86 -8.22
C ASP A 21 -5.91 11.69 -7.93
N GLY A 22 -6.23 11.00 -6.83
CA GLY A 22 -7.60 10.76 -6.40
C GLY A 22 -8.40 12.05 -6.16
N PRO A 23 -9.74 11.99 -6.22
CA PRO A 23 -10.59 13.18 -6.24
C PRO A 23 -10.73 13.89 -4.88
N ARG A 24 -10.17 13.31 -3.81
CA ARG A 24 -10.20 13.84 -2.44
C ARG A 24 -8.78 14.13 -1.99
N ASP A 25 -8.57 15.30 -1.38
CA ASP A 25 -7.30 15.61 -0.74
C ASP A 25 -7.25 15.01 0.66
N LEU A 26 -6.19 14.26 0.94
CA LEU A 26 -5.91 13.69 2.25
C LEU A 26 -4.53 14.18 2.70
N VAL A 27 -4.48 14.96 3.78
CA VAL A 27 -3.20 15.41 4.35
C VAL A 27 -2.84 14.51 5.52
N TYR A 28 -1.77 13.73 5.37
CA TYR A 28 -1.19 12.98 6.48
C TYR A 28 -0.24 13.89 7.26
N VAL A 29 -0.55 14.04 8.56
CA VAL A 29 0.27 14.73 9.54
C VAL A 29 0.94 13.69 10.43
N PRO A 30 2.26 13.43 10.24
CA PRO A 30 2.99 12.48 11.06
C PRO A 30 3.05 12.89 12.53
N GLY A 31 3.47 11.94 13.38
CA GLY A 31 3.78 12.19 14.79
C GLY A 31 4.89 13.22 15.04
N TRP A 32 5.35 13.29 16.29
CA TRP A 32 6.21 14.37 16.78
C TRP A 32 7.55 14.55 16.05
N ILE A 33 8.02 13.52 15.34
CA ILE A 33 9.14 13.57 14.40
C ILE A 33 8.78 12.81 13.12
N SER A 34 9.34 13.24 11.99
CA SER A 34 9.18 12.54 10.72
C SER A 34 10.32 12.78 9.74
N ASN A 35 10.37 11.95 8.71
CA ASN A 35 11.15 12.17 7.51
C ASN A 35 10.41 11.59 6.29
N ILE A 36 9.95 12.47 5.39
CA ILE A 36 9.12 12.09 4.24
C ILE A 36 9.81 11.27 3.16
N GLU A 37 11.15 11.19 3.15
CA GLU A 37 11.85 10.27 2.25
C GLU A 37 12.06 8.89 2.88
N VAL A 38 12.42 8.86 4.17
CA VAL A 38 12.76 7.61 4.86
C VAL A 38 11.51 6.77 5.18
N MET A 39 10.33 7.40 5.30
CA MET A 39 9.07 6.69 5.59
C MET A 39 8.69 5.62 4.55
N TRP A 40 9.11 5.80 3.29
CA TRP A 40 8.84 4.85 2.20
C TRP A 40 9.73 3.60 2.24
N GLU A 41 10.79 3.61 3.04
CA GLU A 41 11.73 2.50 3.10
C GLU A 41 11.22 1.35 4.00
N ASP A 42 10.29 1.60 4.93
CA ASP A 42 9.59 0.50 5.62
C ASP A 42 8.45 -0.02 4.72
N PRO A 43 8.43 -1.33 4.40
CA PRO A 43 7.37 -1.88 3.55
C PRO A 43 5.97 -1.77 4.15
N GLY A 44 5.82 -1.70 5.48
CA GLY A 44 4.52 -1.54 6.13
C GLY A 44 3.96 -0.13 5.90
N LEU A 45 4.76 0.89 6.21
CA LEU A 45 4.38 2.29 6.03
C LEU A 45 4.25 2.66 4.55
N GLY A 46 5.19 2.23 3.70
CA GLY A 46 5.13 2.47 2.25
C GLY A 46 3.84 1.96 1.64
N ARG A 47 3.46 0.69 1.88
CA ARG A 47 2.20 0.13 1.40
C ARG A 47 0.97 0.84 1.95
N PHE A 48 1.00 1.27 3.21
CA PHE A 48 -0.09 2.02 3.81
C PHE A 48 -0.32 3.35 3.07
N LEU A 49 0.75 4.10 2.83
CA LEU A 49 0.69 5.38 2.12
C LEU A 49 0.32 5.20 0.64
N GLU A 50 0.82 4.16 -0.03
CA GLU A 50 0.41 3.79 -1.40
C GLU A 50 -1.09 3.47 -1.47
N HIS A 51 -1.61 2.75 -0.48
CA HIS A 51 -3.04 2.42 -0.42
C HIS A 51 -3.90 3.67 -0.21
N LEU A 52 -3.51 4.58 0.69
CA LEU A 52 -4.18 5.88 0.83
C LEU A 52 -4.16 6.67 -0.48
N ALA A 53 -3.02 6.68 -1.17
CA ALA A 53 -2.86 7.35 -2.46
C ALA A 53 -3.66 6.71 -3.61
N SER A 54 -4.14 5.46 -3.45
CA SER A 54 -4.94 4.79 -4.48
C SER A 54 -6.37 5.35 -4.60
N PHE A 55 -6.91 5.96 -3.54
CA PHE A 55 -8.26 6.54 -3.54
C PHE A 55 -8.30 8.05 -3.20
N ALA A 56 -7.16 8.64 -2.81
CA ALA A 56 -7.02 10.05 -2.49
C ALA A 56 -5.74 10.65 -3.11
N ARG A 57 -5.72 11.96 -3.30
CA ARG A 57 -4.48 12.72 -3.50
C ARG A 57 -3.85 12.91 -2.13
N LEU A 58 -2.89 12.05 -1.80
CA LEU A 58 -2.19 12.05 -0.52
C LEU A 58 -1.12 13.14 -0.49
N ILE A 59 -1.18 13.98 0.52
CA ILE A 59 -0.22 15.05 0.80
C ILE A 59 0.46 14.71 2.12
N VAL A 60 1.79 14.62 2.11
CA VAL A 60 2.58 14.33 3.33
C VAL A 60 3.67 15.38 3.46
N PHE A 61 3.98 15.83 4.67
CA PHE A 61 5.01 16.83 4.90
C PHE A 61 5.75 16.60 6.21
N ASP A 62 6.98 17.10 6.26
CA ASP A 62 7.73 17.21 7.51
C ASP A 62 7.40 18.55 8.17
N LYS A 63 7.00 18.53 9.44
CA LYS A 63 6.79 19.78 10.19
C LYS A 63 8.11 20.54 10.27
N ARG A 64 8.06 21.88 10.31
CA ARG A 64 9.27 22.70 10.50
C ARG A 64 10.10 22.19 11.69
N GLY A 65 11.42 22.16 11.53
CA GLY A 65 12.31 21.59 12.55
C GLY A 65 12.44 20.07 12.55
N THR A 66 11.79 19.36 11.63
CA THR A 66 11.90 17.89 11.48
C THR A 66 12.21 17.50 10.04
N GLY A 67 12.84 16.34 9.88
CA GLY A 67 13.07 15.70 8.58
C GLY A 67 13.78 16.61 7.58
N LEU A 68 13.15 16.83 6.43
CA LEU A 68 13.70 17.63 5.33
C LEU A 68 13.26 19.10 5.34
N SER A 69 12.41 19.52 6.27
CA SER A 69 12.01 20.92 6.44
C SER A 69 13.11 21.73 7.14
N ASP A 70 13.10 23.05 6.94
CA ASP A 70 14.13 23.92 7.53
C ASP A 70 14.19 23.75 9.07
N PRO A 71 15.41 23.71 9.66
CA PRO A 71 15.59 23.58 11.08
C PRO A 71 15.13 24.85 11.82
N VAL A 72 14.71 24.69 13.08
CA VAL A 72 14.31 25.81 13.95
C VAL A 72 15.25 25.92 15.15
N PRO A 73 15.50 27.13 15.68
CA PRO A 73 16.25 27.29 16.92
C PRO A 73 15.54 26.59 18.08
N VAL A 74 16.26 25.76 18.82
CA VAL A 74 15.69 24.94 19.91
C VAL A 74 15.21 25.78 21.11
N GLU A 75 15.75 26.99 21.26
CA GLU A 75 15.30 28.01 22.22
C GLU A 75 14.02 28.75 21.78
N HIS A 76 13.64 28.66 20.50
CA HIS A 76 12.49 29.36 19.91
C HIS A 76 11.65 28.39 19.06
N LEU A 77 11.13 27.35 19.71
CA LEU A 77 10.29 26.37 19.03
C LEU A 77 8.94 26.96 18.59
N PRO A 78 8.39 26.49 17.46
CA PRO A 78 7.17 27.05 16.90
C PRO A 78 5.93 26.62 17.69
N THR A 79 5.06 27.58 17.97
CA THR A 79 3.73 27.30 18.53
C THR A 79 2.92 26.40 17.60
N LEU A 80 1.85 25.79 18.11
CA LEU A 80 0.93 25.04 17.28
C LEU A 80 0.33 25.88 16.15
N GLU A 81 0.05 27.17 16.39
CA GLU A 81 -0.43 28.11 15.38
C GLU A 81 0.55 28.26 14.21
N VAL A 82 1.83 28.44 14.51
CA VAL A 82 2.88 28.52 13.48
C VAL A 82 2.99 27.21 12.70
N ARG A 83 2.79 26.06 13.35
CA ARG A 83 2.76 24.76 12.66
C ARG A 83 1.50 24.54 11.83
N MET A 84 0.36 25.13 12.20
CA MET A 84 -0.83 25.16 11.35
C MET A 84 -0.63 26.01 10.10
N ASP A 85 0.14 27.10 10.20
CA ASP A 85 0.52 27.89 9.03
C ASP A 85 1.36 27.08 8.03
N ASP A 86 2.19 26.14 8.50
CA ASP A 86 2.91 25.21 7.62
C ASP A 86 1.97 24.29 6.85
N LEU A 87 1.01 23.69 7.55
CA LEU A 87 0.00 22.86 6.92
C LEU A 87 -0.77 23.65 5.85
N ARG A 88 -1.19 24.87 6.19
CA ARG A 88 -1.88 25.76 5.23
C ARG A 88 -0.98 26.11 4.05
N ALA A 89 0.30 26.43 4.27
CA ALA A 89 1.25 26.75 3.20
C ALA A 89 1.45 25.56 2.25
N VAL A 90 1.56 24.34 2.77
CA VAL A 90 1.64 23.12 1.95
C VAL A 90 0.35 22.90 1.17
N MET A 91 -0.82 23.03 1.82
CA MET A 91 -2.12 22.93 1.14
C MET A 91 -2.26 23.96 0.01
N ASP A 92 -1.89 25.22 0.25
CA ASP A 92 -1.96 26.29 -0.74
C ASP A 92 -0.99 26.03 -1.90
N ALA A 93 0.24 25.52 -1.62
CA ALA A 93 1.23 25.19 -2.64
C ALA A 93 0.78 24.08 -3.61
N VAL A 94 -0.06 23.14 -3.16
CA VAL A 94 -0.62 22.07 -3.99
C VAL A 94 -2.01 22.38 -4.54
N GLY A 95 -2.51 23.60 -4.31
CA GLY A 95 -3.84 24.03 -4.72
C GLY A 95 -4.99 23.35 -3.97
N SER A 96 -4.74 22.82 -2.77
CA SER A 96 -5.76 22.21 -1.91
C SER A 96 -6.53 23.28 -1.14
N SER A 97 -7.76 23.56 -1.59
CA SER A 97 -8.66 24.47 -0.87
C SER A 97 -9.26 23.81 0.38
N ARG A 98 -9.42 22.49 0.40
CA ARG A 98 -10.00 21.74 1.52
C ARG A 98 -9.50 20.30 1.48
N ALA A 99 -9.24 19.71 2.65
CA ALA A 99 -8.74 18.34 2.75
C ALA A 99 -9.26 17.62 3.99
N THR A 100 -9.29 16.29 3.95
CA THR A 100 -9.38 15.47 5.16
C THR A 100 -8.00 15.43 5.81
N LEU A 101 -7.94 15.67 7.12
CA LEU A 101 -6.69 15.64 7.88
C LEU A 101 -6.55 14.30 8.60
N PHE A 102 -5.44 13.61 8.37
CA PHE A 102 -5.09 12.37 9.05
C PHE A 102 -3.92 12.60 10.00
N GLY A 103 -4.21 12.72 11.30
CA GLY A 103 -3.20 12.94 12.34
C GLY A 103 -2.82 11.65 13.06
N HIS A 104 -1.52 11.40 13.20
CA HIS A 104 -0.97 10.34 14.03
C HIS A 104 -0.27 10.93 15.25
N SER A 105 -0.51 10.38 16.45
CA SER A 105 0.18 10.81 17.68
C SER A 105 0.04 12.32 17.91
N GLU A 106 1.15 13.04 18.11
CA GLU A 106 1.16 14.50 18.24
C GLU A 106 0.63 15.24 17.00
N GLY A 107 0.74 14.65 15.81
CA GLY A 107 0.15 15.21 14.59
C GLY A 107 -1.36 15.41 14.74
N GLY A 108 -2.00 14.57 15.55
CA GLY A 108 -3.41 14.71 15.91
C GLY A 108 -3.74 15.99 16.67
N ASN A 109 -2.86 16.49 17.55
CA ASN A 109 -3.08 17.76 18.26
C ASN A 109 -3.17 18.95 17.30
N MET A 110 -2.27 18.96 16.31
CA MET A 110 -2.28 19.99 15.27
C MET A 110 -3.52 19.88 14.39
N CYS A 111 -3.93 18.67 13.99
CA CYS A 111 -5.15 18.46 13.22
C CYS A 111 -6.42 18.88 13.98
N LEU A 112 -6.49 18.60 15.29
CA LEU A 112 -7.60 19.01 16.16
C LEU A 112 -7.74 20.53 16.19
N LEU A 113 -6.65 21.26 16.41
CA LEU A 113 -6.65 22.72 16.43
C LEU A 113 -6.97 23.30 15.05
N PHE A 114 -6.41 22.72 13.98
CA PHE A 114 -6.67 23.16 12.61
C PHE A 114 -8.15 22.99 12.25
N ALA A 115 -8.73 21.83 12.52
CA ALA A 115 -10.14 21.55 12.25
C ALA A 115 -11.10 22.45 13.05
N ALA A 116 -10.74 22.82 14.28
CA ALA A 116 -11.49 23.77 15.09
C ALA A 116 -11.40 25.21 14.54
N THR A 117 -10.23 25.60 14.03
CA THR A 117 -9.95 26.98 13.60
C THR A 117 -10.41 27.24 12.16
N TYR A 118 -10.25 26.25 11.28
CA TYR A 118 -10.47 26.36 9.84
C TYR A 118 -11.43 25.28 9.32
N PRO A 119 -12.68 25.20 9.83
CA PRO A 119 -13.65 24.19 9.36
C PRO A 119 -13.92 24.30 7.85
N ASP A 120 -13.85 25.50 7.26
CA ASP A 120 -14.01 25.70 5.82
C ASP A 120 -12.82 25.14 4.99
N ARG A 121 -11.69 24.87 5.63
CA ARG A 121 -10.49 24.26 5.03
C ARG A 121 -10.34 22.77 5.41
N THR A 122 -11.29 22.19 6.14
CA THR A 122 -11.24 20.79 6.59
C THR A 122 -12.49 20.01 6.19
N ASP A 123 -12.32 18.95 5.41
CA ASP A 123 -13.42 18.04 5.00
C ASP A 123 -13.78 17.04 6.10
N GLY A 124 -12.77 16.61 6.86
CA GLY A 124 -12.91 15.65 7.94
C GLY A 124 -11.62 15.50 8.72
N LEU A 125 -11.71 14.83 9.86
CA LEU A 125 -10.60 14.58 10.76
C LEU A 125 -10.47 13.08 11.04
N ILE A 126 -9.28 12.52 10.85
CA ILE A 126 -8.94 11.15 11.19
C ILE A 126 -7.81 11.19 12.21
N LEU A 127 -7.96 10.51 13.36
CA LEU A 127 -6.94 10.42 14.39
C LEU A 127 -6.55 8.97 14.66
N THR A 128 -5.25 8.68 14.68
CA THR A 128 -4.69 7.41 15.15
C THR A 128 -3.75 7.64 16.32
N GLY A 129 -3.95 6.90 17.42
CA GLY A 129 -3.08 6.94 18.60
C GLY A 129 -2.72 8.36 19.05
N SER A 130 -3.68 9.30 19.03
CA SER A 130 -3.48 10.70 19.38
C SER A 130 -3.94 10.98 20.82
N TYR A 131 -3.49 12.07 21.42
CA TYR A 131 -3.85 12.43 22.80
C TYR A 131 -4.32 13.88 22.89
N ALA A 132 -5.11 14.22 23.90
CA ALA A 132 -5.60 15.60 24.09
C ALA A 132 -4.55 16.46 24.83
N LYS A 133 -3.78 15.83 25.71
CA LYS A 133 -2.65 16.45 26.44
C LYS A 133 -1.72 15.36 26.96
N ARG A 134 -0.47 15.73 27.26
CA ARG A 134 0.56 14.76 27.68
C ARG A 134 1.05 14.94 29.12
N ILE A 135 0.33 15.72 29.92
CA ILE A 135 0.52 15.82 31.37
C ILE A 135 -0.81 15.50 32.03
N ARG A 136 -0.79 14.54 32.95
CA ARG A 136 -1.99 14.04 33.61
C ARG A 136 -2.68 15.09 34.46
N SER A 137 -3.98 14.94 34.56
CA SER A 137 -4.85 15.74 35.44
C SER A 137 -5.99 14.86 35.94
N PRO A 138 -6.76 15.29 36.96
CA PRO A 138 -7.89 14.50 37.45
C PRO A 138 -8.92 14.12 36.37
N GLU A 139 -9.15 14.99 35.38
CA GLU A 139 -10.10 14.77 34.28
C GLU A 139 -9.50 13.98 33.10
N TYR A 140 -8.18 13.80 33.08
CA TYR A 140 -7.41 13.13 32.04
C TYR A 140 -6.27 12.31 32.69
N PRO A 141 -6.61 11.18 33.34
CA PRO A 141 -5.71 10.50 34.26
C PRO A 141 -4.69 9.58 33.59
N TRP A 142 -4.84 9.29 32.29
CA TRP A 142 -4.07 8.30 31.52
C TRP A 142 -2.70 8.80 31.05
N ALA A 143 -2.53 10.10 30.89
CA ALA A 143 -1.24 10.68 30.51
C ALA A 143 -0.18 10.46 31.62
N PRO A 144 1.11 10.60 31.30
CA PRO A 144 2.17 10.59 32.30
C PRO A 144 2.05 11.74 33.30
N SER A 145 2.65 11.57 34.49
CA SER A 145 2.89 12.69 35.40
C SER A 145 3.91 13.67 34.84
N HIS A 146 3.91 14.90 35.36
CA HIS A 146 4.89 15.91 34.99
C HIS A 146 6.32 15.40 35.23
N GLU A 147 6.57 14.74 36.36
CA GLU A 147 7.90 14.21 36.71
C GLU A 147 8.35 13.10 35.74
N GLU A 148 7.50 12.09 35.48
CA GLU A 148 7.80 11.03 34.52
C GLU A 148 8.09 11.61 33.14
N ARG A 149 7.32 12.62 32.70
CA ARG A 149 7.52 13.23 31.40
C ARG A 149 8.81 14.04 31.32
N MET A 150 9.19 14.75 32.39
CA MET A 150 10.46 15.48 32.44
C MET A 150 11.66 14.53 32.42
N ALA A 151 11.59 13.43 33.17
CA ALA A 151 12.62 12.39 33.15
C ALA A 151 12.78 11.79 31.74
N GLN A 152 11.66 11.51 31.05
CA GLN A 152 11.69 10.99 29.68
C GLN A 152 12.35 11.97 28.70
N ILE A 153 12.15 13.28 28.88
CA ILE A 153 12.78 14.33 28.05
C ILE A 153 14.28 14.37 28.25
N GLU A 154 14.75 14.31 29.49
CA GLU A 154 16.18 14.26 29.78
C GLU A 154 16.81 12.98 29.24
N GLN A 155 16.15 11.84 29.41
CA GLN A 155 16.59 10.55 28.87
C GLN A 155 16.66 10.60 27.34
N THR A 156 15.67 11.20 26.68
CA THR A 156 15.64 11.36 25.22
C THR A 156 16.88 12.10 24.74
N GLU A 157 17.28 13.21 25.37
CA GLU A 157 18.48 13.95 24.95
C GLU A 157 19.77 13.12 25.09
N GLN A 158 19.86 12.32 26.17
CA GLN A 158 21.05 11.53 26.49
C GLN A 158 21.19 10.28 25.62
N GLU A 159 20.07 9.65 25.28
CA GLU A 159 20.04 8.31 24.68
C GLU A 159 19.58 8.31 23.21
N TRP A 160 19.22 9.47 22.65
CA TRP A 160 18.70 9.60 21.29
C TRP A 160 19.57 8.87 20.26
N GLY A 161 18.94 7.98 19.51
CA GLY A 161 19.60 7.23 18.44
C GLY A 161 20.51 6.09 18.92
N ARG A 162 20.66 5.87 20.24
CA ARG A 162 21.35 4.71 20.83
C ARG A 162 20.37 3.67 21.37
N VAL A 163 19.30 4.13 22.03
CA VAL A 163 18.27 3.25 22.59
C VAL A 163 17.23 2.90 21.53
N ASP A 164 16.84 1.63 21.54
CA ASP A 164 15.83 1.09 20.66
C ASP A 164 14.47 1.11 21.36
N HIS A 165 13.56 1.93 20.85
CA HIS A 165 12.21 2.06 21.39
C HIS A 165 11.20 1.11 20.70
N THR A 166 11.65 0.20 19.84
CA THR A 166 10.75 -0.69 19.08
C THR A 166 9.87 -1.54 20.00
N ASP A 167 10.41 -2.07 21.10
CA ASP A 167 9.66 -2.90 22.04
C ASP A 167 8.54 -2.14 22.78
N PHE A 168 8.57 -0.81 22.73
CA PHE A 168 7.54 0.06 23.28
C PHE A 168 6.60 0.61 22.20
N MET A 169 7.15 1.11 21.09
CA MET A 169 6.39 1.81 20.03
C MET A 169 5.75 0.85 19.01
N ALA A 170 6.35 -0.31 18.79
CA ALA A 170 5.89 -1.33 17.84
C ALA A 170 6.21 -2.74 18.35
N PRO A 171 5.66 -3.17 19.50
CA PRO A 171 6.01 -4.45 20.12
C PRO A 171 5.81 -5.66 19.19
N SER A 172 4.85 -5.61 18.26
CA SER A 172 4.60 -6.70 17.30
C SER A 172 5.78 -6.96 16.36
N ARG A 173 6.65 -5.97 16.17
CA ARG A 173 7.89 -6.04 15.37
C ARG A 173 9.16 -6.05 16.21
N GLY A 174 9.06 -6.28 17.52
CA GLY A 174 10.22 -6.37 18.42
C GLY A 174 11.25 -7.44 18.01
N ASN A 175 10.82 -8.49 17.30
CA ASN A 175 11.73 -9.55 16.83
C ASN A 175 12.22 -9.36 15.38
N ASP A 176 11.97 -8.21 14.75
CA ASP A 176 12.39 -7.90 13.37
C ASP A 176 13.64 -6.97 13.38
N PRO A 177 14.86 -7.50 13.14
CA PRO A 177 16.07 -6.69 13.16
C PRO A 177 16.12 -5.63 12.06
N ALA A 178 15.47 -5.86 10.93
CA ALA A 178 15.43 -4.90 9.82
C ALA A 178 14.56 -3.70 10.20
N PHE A 179 13.37 -3.96 10.76
CA PHE A 179 12.49 -2.90 11.26
C PHE A 179 13.14 -2.11 12.40
N ARG A 180 13.79 -2.78 13.36
CA ARG A 180 14.52 -2.11 14.46
C ARG A 180 15.62 -1.18 13.94
N SER A 181 16.44 -1.67 13.00
CA SER A 181 17.49 -0.87 12.37
C SER A 181 16.93 0.33 11.62
N TRP A 182 15.85 0.13 10.85
CA TRP A 182 15.15 1.18 10.14
C TRP A 182 14.58 2.23 11.10
N MET A 183 13.88 1.82 12.16
CA MET A 183 13.30 2.70 13.18
C MET A 183 14.36 3.60 13.82
N GLN A 184 15.50 3.04 14.21
CA GLN A 184 16.61 3.82 14.77
C GLN A 184 17.17 4.83 13.76
N ARG A 185 17.29 4.44 12.48
CA ARG A 185 17.74 5.35 11.42
C ARG A 185 16.71 6.44 11.15
N TYR A 186 15.43 6.09 11.08
CA TYR A 186 14.32 7.03 10.90
C TYR A 186 14.34 8.10 11.98
N SER A 187 14.48 7.74 13.27
CA SER A 187 14.58 8.71 14.36
C SER A 187 15.76 9.66 14.21
N ARG A 188 16.97 9.14 13.91
CA ARG A 188 18.19 9.97 13.74
C ARG A 188 18.13 10.89 12.52
N LEU A 189 17.45 10.48 11.46
CA LEU A 189 17.26 11.28 10.24
C LEU A 189 16.08 12.25 10.34
N SER A 190 15.22 12.11 11.37
CA SER A 190 14.07 12.98 11.60
C SER A 190 14.39 14.15 12.54
N ALA A 191 15.25 13.93 13.54
CA ALA A 191 15.68 14.99 14.47
C ALA A 191 17.05 14.67 15.10
N SER A 192 17.79 15.73 15.46
CA SER A 192 18.99 15.61 16.30
C SER A 192 18.62 15.47 17.79
N PRO A 193 19.51 14.98 18.69
CA PRO A 193 19.17 14.73 20.09
C PRO A 193 18.57 15.93 20.83
N ARG A 194 19.21 17.09 20.72
CA ARG A 194 18.73 18.33 21.37
C ARG A 194 17.44 18.85 20.75
N ALA A 195 17.28 18.70 19.43
CA ALA A 195 16.03 19.05 18.76
C ALA A 195 14.88 18.12 19.20
N ALA A 196 15.13 16.80 19.27
CA ALA A 196 14.16 15.82 19.73
C ALA A 196 13.70 16.11 21.17
N ALA A 197 14.63 16.32 22.10
CA ALA A 197 14.28 16.65 23.48
C ALA A 197 13.49 17.97 23.59
N ALA A 198 13.88 19.00 22.82
CA ALA A 198 13.19 20.27 22.79
C ALA A 198 11.76 20.14 22.22
N LEU A 199 11.59 19.44 21.09
CA LEU A 199 10.29 19.15 20.48
C LEU A 199 9.40 18.35 21.44
N MET A 200 9.95 17.32 22.09
CA MET A 200 9.20 16.52 23.05
C MET A 200 8.77 17.34 24.26
N ARG A 201 9.62 18.25 24.74
CA ARG A 201 9.28 19.21 25.81
C ARG A 201 8.13 20.10 25.40
N MET A 202 8.22 20.79 24.27
CA MET A 202 7.16 21.64 23.76
C MET A 202 5.85 20.88 23.61
N ASN A 203 5.88 19.70 22.99
CA ASN A 203 4.69 18.89 22.75
C ASN A 203 4.04 18.39 24.05
N SER A 204 4.80 18.27 25.14
CA SER A 204 4.27 17.84 26.44
C SER A 204 3.32 18.86 27.07
N PHE A 205 3.48 20.14 26.72
CA PHE A 205 2.65 21.24 27.23
C PHE A 205 1.52 21.64 26.27
N ILE A 206 1.33 20.89 25.19
CA ILE A 206 0.13 21.02 24.36
C ILE A 206 -1.07 20.49 25.13
N ASP A 207 -2.13 21.29 25.19
CA ASP A 207 -3.43 20.91 25.75
C ASP A 207 -4.54 21.41 24.82
N VAL A 208 -5.20 20.46 24.14
CA VAL A 208 -6.34 20.72 23.25
C VAL A 208 -7.68 20.30 23.86
N THR A 209 -7.73 20.02 25.16
CA THR A 209 -8.94 19.52 25.84
C THR A 209 -10.14 20.46 25.72
N THR A 210 -9.90 21.77 25.78
CA THR A 210 -10.94 22.80 25.79
C THR A 210 -11.56 23.07 24.42
N ILE A 211 -10.85 22.76 23.33
CA ILE A 211 -11.31 23.03 21.97
C ILE A 211 -12.11 21.86 21.38
N LEU A 212 -12.06 20.66 21.94
CA LEU A 212 -12.74 19.49 21.37
C LEU A 212 -14.23 19.72 21.06
N PRO A 213 -15.02 20.39 21.93
CA PRO A 213 -16.44 20.66 21.66
C PRO A 213 -16.71 21.66 20.52
N THR A 214 -15.70 22.41 20.08
CA THR A 214 -15.84 23.40 19.01
C THR A 214 -15.64 22.82 17.62
N ILE A 215 -15.07 21.60 17.52
CA ILE A 215 -14.85 20.91 16.25
C ILE A 215 -16.22 20.50 15.65
N ARG A 216 -16.48 20.94 14.41
CA ARG A 216 -17.76 20.71 13.71
C ARG A 216 -17.67 19.80 12.48
N VAL A 217 -16.45 19.48 12.04
CA VAL A 217 -16.23 18.59 10.89
C VAL A 217 -16.44 17.12 11.31
N PRO A 218 -16.79 16.22 10.38
CA PRO A 218 -16.81 14.78 10.64
C PRO A 218 -15.47 14.32 11.23
N ALA A 219 -15.52 13.46 12.24
CA ALA A 219 -14.32 12.96 12.90
C ALA A 219 -14.36 11.44 13.07
N LEU A 220 -13.25 10.78 12.72
CA LEU A 220 -13.00 9.36 12.89
C LEU A 220 -11.78 9.17 13.79
N LEU A 221 -11.92 8.38 14.85
CA LEU A 221 -10.86 8.06 15.79
C LEU A 221 -10.63 6.55 15.77
N LEU A 222 -9.41 6.14 15.43
CA LEU A 222 -8.99 4.74 15.26
C LEU A 222 -7.89 4.42 16.28
N TYR A 223 -8.19 3.58 17.27
CA TYR A 223 -7.26 3.31 18.38
C TYR A 223 -7.03 1.82 18.56
N ARG A 224 -5.76 1.44 18.74
CA ARG A 224 -5.39 0.08 19.13
C ARG A 224 -5.66 -0.11 20.61
N THR A 225 -6.32 -1.19 20.97
CA THR A 225 -6.73 -1.44 22.37
C THR A 225 -5.56 -1.68 23.33
N GLY A 226 -4.40 -2.10 22.81
CA GLY A 226 -3.19 -2.36 23.59
C GLY A 226 -2.02 -1.42 23.29
N ASP A 227 -2.25 -0.27 22.64
CA ASP A 227 -1.21 0.76 22.44
C ASP A 227 -0.55 1.12 23.79
N LEU A 228 0.77 0.96 23.86
CA LEU A 228 1.56 1.15 25.07
C LEU A 228 1.93 2.62 25.33
N ASP A 229 1.89 3.48 24.31
CA ASP A 229 2.12 4.92 24.47
C ASP A 229 0.81 5.65 24.72
N VAL A 230 -0.20 5.46 23.88
CA VAL A 230 -1.48 6.19 23.99
C VAL A 230 -2.60 5.25 24.39
N ASN A 231 -3.13 5.46 25.59
CA ASN A 231 -4.17 4.59 26.12
C ASN A 231 -5.47 4.72 25.29
N VAL A 232 -6.14 3.62 24.99
CA VAL A 232 -7.41 3.62 24.23
C VAL A 232 -8.48 4.53 24.86
N GLU A 233 -8.48 4.68 26.19
CA GLU A 233 -9.38 5.55 26.92
C GLU A 233 -9.14 7.05 26.62
N GLU A 234 -7.91 7.44 26.27
CA GLU A 234 -7.62 8.79 25.78
C GLU A 234 -8.43 9.08 24.52
N GLY A 235 -8.48 8.13 23.58
CA GLY A 235 -9.26 8.23 22.35
C GLY A 235 -10.77 8.24 22.60
N ARG A 236 -11.28 7.36 23.48
CA ARG A 236 -12.71 7.36 23.88
C ARG A 236 -13.11 8.71 24.47
N TRP A 237 -12.26 9.27 25.33
CA TRP A 237 -12.50 10.54 25.98
C TRP A 237 -12.53 11.71 24.98
N ILE A 238 -11.63 11.71 23.99
CA ILE A 238 -11.63 12.71 22.92
C ILE A 238 -12.91 12.59 22.09
N ALA A 239 -13.25 11.37 21.63
CA ALA A 239 -14.45 11.13 20.82
C ALA A 239 -15.73 11.58 21.54
N SER A 240 -15.83 11.34 22.85
CA SER A 240 -17.00 11.78 23.63
C SER A 240 -17.20 13.29 23.70
N ARG A 241 -16.20 14.09 23.34
CA ARG A 241 -16.21 15.56 23.39
C ARG A 241 -16.30 16.22 22.03
N ILE A 242 -16.07 15.48 20.94
CA ILE A 242 -16.23 15.98 19.58
C ILE A 242 -17.64 15.60 19.10
N PRO A 243 -18.53 16.58 18.82
CA PRO A 243 -19.87 16.30 18.35
C PRO A 243 -19.88 15.43 17.08
N GLY A 244 -20.55 14.28 17.13
CA GLY A 244 -20.69 13.38 15.98
C GLY A 244 -19.45 12.57 15.64
N ALA A 245 -18.42 12.54 16.50
CA ALA A 245 -17.25 11.71 16.27
C ALA A 245 -17.58 10.22 16.30
N ARG A 246 -16.98 9.48 15.37
CA ARG A 246 -16.99 8.03 15.30
C ARG A 246 -15.72 7.48 15.93
N PHE A 247 -15.87 6.63 16.94
CA PHE A 247 -14.74 5.95 17.60
C PHE A 247 -14.74 4.47 17.23
N VAL A 248 -13.60 3.98 16.75
CA VAL A 248 -13.40 2.58 16.38
C VAL A 248 -12.19 2.04 17.14
N GLU A 249 -12.41 0.94 17.85
CA GLU A 249 -11.35 0.17 18.47
C GLU A 249 -10.85 -0.90 17.51
N LEU A 250 -9.53 -0.99 17.41
CA LEU A 250 -8.86 -1.98 16.60
C LEU A 250 -8.01 -2.88 17.51
N PRO A 251 -7.95 -4.20 17.26
CA PRO A 251 -7.06 -5.08 18.00
C PRO A 251 -5.60 -4.73 17.69
N GLY A 252 -4.71 -4.86 18.67
CA GLY A 252 -3.26 -4.70 18.49
C GLY A 252 -2.61 -3.92 19.63
N VAL A 253 -1.28 -3.88 19.62
CA VAL A 253 -0.45 -3.33 20.71
C VAL A 253 0.50 -2.22 20.27
N ASP A 254 0.52 -1.90 18.97
CA ASP A 254 1.50 -0.99 18.40
C ASP A 254 0.98 0.45 18.37
N HIS A 255 1.85 1.39 18.75
CA HIS A 255 1.64 2.81 18.53
C HIS A 255 1.94 3.24 17.08
N MET A 256 2.92 2.58 16.46
CA MET A 256 3.16 2.70 15.03
C MET A 256 2.07 1.94 14.28
N PHE A 257 1.05 2.65 13.81
CA PHE A 257 -0.17 2.05 13.26
C PHE A 257 0.06 1.13 12.06
N TRP A 258 1.22 1.23 11.41
CA TRP A 258 1.66 0.42 10.27
C TRP A 258 2.48 -0.82 10.64
N ALA A 259 2.77 -1.05 11.92
CA ALA A 259 3.59 -2.17 12.38
C ALA A 259 2.85 -3.51 12.27
N SER A 260 1.55 -3.54 12.58
CA SER A 260 0.66 -4.70 12.49
C SER A 260 -0.55 -4.38 11.60
N ASP A 261 -1.59 -5.23 11.66
CA ASP A 261 -2.81 -5.23 10.82
C ASP A 261 -3.21 -3.85 10.24
N THR A 262 -2.71 -3.51 9.07
CA THR A 262 -3.01 -2.24 8.42
C THR A 262 -4.37 -2.23 7.73
N GLU A 263 -4.88 -3.40 7.37
CA GLU A 263 -6.05 -3.55 6.51
C GLU A 263 -7.32 -3.06 7.22
N SER A 264 -7.53 -3.47 8.48
CA SER A 264 -8.70 -3.02 9.25
C SER A 264 -8.75 -1.50 9.38
N MET A 265 -7.60 -0.85 9.59
CA MET A 265 -7.50 0.59 9.67
C MET A 265 -7.76 1.27 8.32
N LEU A 266 -7.16 0.74 7.24
CA LEU A 266 -7.33 1.30 5.89
C LEU A 266 -8.78 1.23 5.43
N GLN A 267 -9.51 0.15 5.71
CA GLN A 267 -10.94 0.04 5.39
C GLN A 267 -11.76 1.14 6.06
N GLU A 268 -11.49 1.44 7.34
CA GLU A 268 -12.20 2.48 8.09
C GLU A 268 -11.86 3.88 7.57
N ILE A 269 -10.61 4.12 7.15
CA ILE A 269 -10.16 5.38 6.56
C ILE A 269 -10.78 5.57 5.17
N GLU A 270 -10.72 4.54 4.32
CA GLU A 270 -11.25 4.59 2.96
C GLU A 270 -12.76 4.82 2.96
N GLU A 271 -13.51 4.10 3.79
CA GLU A 271 -14.95 4.32 3.95
C GLU A 271 -15.25 5.75 4.40
N PHE A 272 -14.46 6.30 5.33
CA PHE A 272 -14.64 7.66 5.81
C PHE A 272 -14.31 8.73 4.77
N VAL A 273 -13.26 8.52 3.97
CA VAL A 273 -12.82 9.48 2.94
C VAL A 273 -13.69 9.43 1.68
N THR A 274 -14.11 8.23 1.27
CA THR A 274 -14.79 8.01 -0.02
C THR A 274 -16.29 7.82 0.12
N GLY A 275 -16.79 7.54 1.32
CA GLY A 275 -18.18 7.15 1.59
C GLY A 275 -18.52 5.71 1.17
N HIS A 276 -17.55 4.94 0.65
CA HIS A 276 -17.73 3.58 0.21
C HIS A 276 -16.71 2.69 0.91
N ARG A 277 -17.18 1.57 1.47
CA ARG A 277 -16.27 0.53 1.94
C ARG A 277 -15.83 -0.29 0.74
N THR A 278 -14.65 -0.02 0.22
CA THR A 278 -14.00 -0.98 -0.67
C THR A 278 -13.60 -2.15 0.22
N THR A 279 -14.28 -3.28 0.11
CA THR A 279 -13.74 -4.51 0.66
C THR A 279 -12.40 -4.70 -0.05
N ALA A 280 -11.29 -4.61 0.69
CA ALA A 280 -9.97 -4.97 0.19
C ALA A 280 -9.92 -6.48 -0.11
N GLY A 281 -10.66 -6.90 -1.14
CA GLY A 281 -10.31 -8.04 -1.94
C GLY A 281 -9.57 -7.46 -3.12
N VAL A 282 -8.36 -7.95 -3.38
CA VAL A 282 -7.75 -7.89 -4.71
C VAL A 282 -8.86 -8.01 -5.76
N ASP A 283 -8.87 -7.21 -6.82
CA ASP A 283 -9.85 -7.31 -7.89
C ASP A 283 -9.83 -8.75 -8.43
N ARG A 284 -10.67 -9.60 -7.83
CA ARG A 284 -10.77 -11.01 -8.15
C ARG A 284 -11.73 -11.09 -9.29
N VAL A 285 -11.16 -11.16 -10.48
CA VAL A 285 -11.92 -11.29 -11.70
C VAL A 285 -11.85 -12.73 -12.17
N LEU A 286 -12.96 -13.23 -12.71
CA LEU A 286 -12.95 -14.48 -13.43
C LEU A 286 -12.27 -14.25 -14.79
N ALA A 287 -11.15 -14.91 -15.04
CA ALA A 287 -10.41 -14.79 -16.30
C ALA A 287 -9.96 -16.16 -16.83
N THR A 288 -9.76 -16.24 -18.14
CA THR A 288 -9.06 -17.36 -18.77
C THR A 288 -7.59 -17.01 -18.94
N VAL A 289 -6.70 -17.78 -18.31
CA VAL A 289 -5.25 -17.67 -18.49
C VAL A 289 -4.81 -18.57 -19.65
N LEU A 290 -3.92 -18.05 -20.49
CA LEU A 290 -3.22 -18.77 -21.55
C LEU A 290 -1.72 -18.74 -21.23
N PHE A 291 -1.13 -19.92 -21.18
CA PHE A 291 0.31 -20.10 -21.15
C PHE A 291 0.78 -20.70 -22.47
N THR A 292 1.84 -20.16 -23.03
CA THR A 292 2.56 -20.76 -24.16
C THR A 292 4.02 -20.97 -23.82
N ASP A 293 4.66 -21.94 -24.46
CA ASP A 293 6.07 -22.27 -24.25
C ASP A 293 6.66 -22.87 -25.53
N VAL A 294 7.90 -22.50 -25.90
CA VAL A 294 8.54 -23.02 -27.12
C VAL A 294 9.18 -24.38 -26.81
N VAL A 295 8.82 -25.39 -27.59
CA VAL A 295 9.36 -26.73 -27.40
C VAL A 295 10.82 -26.79 -27.85
N GLY A 296 11.69 -27.31 -26.97
CA GLY A 296 13.09 -27.56 -27.29
C GLY A 296 13.94 -26.30 -27.46
N SER A 297 13.51 -25.18 -26.87
CA SER A 297 14.16 -23.87 -27.01
C SER A 297 15.62 -23.84 -26.59
N THR A 298 16.00 -24.52 -25.49
CA THR A 298 17.40 -24.59 -25.04
C THR A 298 18.31 -25.24 -26.10
N SER A 299 17.85 -26.31 -26.75
CA SER A 299 18.61 -26.98 -27.81
C SER A 299 18.75 -26.08 -29.05
N ARG A 300 17.65 -25.41 -29.43
CA ARG A 300 17.66 -24.44 -30.55
C ARG A 300 18.58 -23.25 -30.28
N ALA A 301 18.59 -22.73 -29.07
CA ALA A 301 19.47 -21.65 -28.65
C ALA A 301 20.95 -22.06 -28.76
N ALA A 302 21.29 -23.29 -28.33
CA ALA A 302 22.65 -23.82 -28.42
C ALA A 302 23.11 -24.03 -29.88
N GLU A 303 22.22 -24.50 -30.77
CA GLU A 303 22.53 -24.71 -32.19
C GLU A 303 22.73 -23.40 -32.97
N MET A 304 21.91 -22.38 -32.69
CA MET A 304 21.88 -21.12 -33.47
C MET A 304 22.78 -20.02 -32.90
N GLY A 305 23.23 -20.17 -31.65
CA GLY A 305 23.93 -19.16 -30.89
C GLY A 305 23.03 -17.98 -30.46
N ASP A 306 23.46 -17.26 -29.43
CA ASP A 306 22.64 -16.26 -28.72
C ASP A 306 22.06 -15.17 -29.62
N ARG A 307 22.76 -14.76 -30.69
CA ARG A 307 22.28 -13.73 -31.61
C ARG A 307 21.16 -14.28 -32.51
N GLY A 308 21.38 -15.43 -33.14
CA GLY A 308 20.38 -16.05 -34.02
C GLY A 308 19.12 -16.45 -33.26
N TRP A 309 19.28 -16.92 -32.02
CA TRP A 309 18.16 -17.23 -31.14
C TRP A 309 17.36 -15.98 -30.74
N ARG A 310 18.02 -14.88 -30.39
CA ARG A 310 17.34 -13.60 -30.09
C ARG A 310 16.52 -13.08 -31.27
N ASP A 311 17.09 -13.09 -32.47
CA ASP A 311 16.38 -12.63 -33.68
C ASP A 311 15.17 -13.53 -34.02
N LEU A 312 15.25 -14.83 -33.71
CA LEU A 312 14.14 -15.75 -33.89
C LEU A 312 13.05 -15.54 -32.82
N LEU A 313 13.44 -15.34 -31.55
CA LEU A 313 12.51 -15.02 -30.47
C LEU A 313 11.77 -13.71 -30.68
N GLU A 314 12.44 -12.68 -31.23
CA GLU A 314 11.77 -11.41 -31.53
C GLU A 314 10.66 -11.57 -32.59
N ARG A 315 10.92 -12.37 -33.62
CA ARG A 315 9.92 -12.74 -34.64
C ARG A 315 8.79 -13.58 -34.05
N HIS A 316 9.11 -14.55 -33.20
CA HIS A 316 8.12 -15.32 -32.44
C HIS A 316 7.22 -14.41 -31.59
N ASN A 317 7.81 -13.52 -30.79
CA ASN A 317 7.07 -12.62 -29.91
C ASN A 317 6.14 -11.69 -30.70
N THR A 318 6.57 -11.23 -31.89
CA THR A 318 5.74 -10.43 -32.79
C THR A 318 4.52 -11.20 -33.29
N VAL A 319 4.69 -12.47 -33.67
CA VAL A 319 3.60 -13.35 -34.12
C VAL A 319 2.61 -13.63 -32.98
N VAL A 320 3.12 -13.89 -31.77
CA VAL A 320 2.28 -14.12 -30.58
C VAL A 320 1.47 -12.88 -30.25
N ARG A 321 2.10 -11.71 -30.16
CA ARG A 321 1.42 -10.43 -29.88
C ARG A 321 0.36 -10.07 -30.92
N THR A 322 0.63 -10.37 -32.20
CA THR A 322 -0.36 -10.19 -33.27
C THR A 322 -1.60 -11.06 -33.05
N SER A 323 -1.40 -12.32 -32.64
CA SER A 323 -2.50 -13.23 -32.31
C SER A 323 -3.26 -12.77 -31.07
N LEU A 324 -2.57 -12.36 -30.00
CA LEU A 324 -3.18 -11.80 -28.80
C LEU A 324 -4.07 -10.60 -29.14
N GLY A 325 -3.56 -9.63 -29.91
CA GLY A 325 -4.32 -8.47 -30.35
C GLY A 325 -5.57 -8.85 -31.16
N ARG A 326 -5.45 -9.81 -32.09
CA ARG A 326 -6.58 -10.29 -32.91
C ARG A 326 -7.72 -10.88 -32.08
N PHE A 327 -7.39 -11.60 -31.01
CA PHE A 327 -8.36 -12.28 -30.16
C PHE A 327 -8.65 -11.55 -28.85
N ARG A 328 -8.23 -10.28 -28.72
CA ARG A 328 -8.42 -9.43 -27.53
C ARG A 328 -7.83 -10.03 -26.26
N GLY A 329 -6.68 -10.69 -26.37
CA GLY A 329 -5.88 -11.13 -25.23
C GLY A 329 -5.06 -9.98 -24.66
N ARG A 330 -4.98 -9.90 -23.33
CA ARG A 330 -4.06 -9.00 -22.62
C ARG A 330 -2.78 -9.78 -22.32
N GLU A 331 -1.64 -9.33 -22.85
CA GLU A 331 -0.33 -9.84 -22.43
C GLU A 331 -0.08 -9.43 -20.97
N VAL A 332 0.25 -10.39 -20.12
CA VAL A 332 0.69 -10.15 -18.74
C VAL A 332 2.20 -10.06 -18.71
N GLY A 333 2.88 -10.97 -19.40
CA GLY A 333 4.33 -10.95 -19.53
C GLY A 333 4.87 -12.20 -20.21
N THR A 334 6.19 -12.24 -20.33
CA THR A 334 6.95 -13.36 -20.90
C THR A 334 7.78 -14.06 -19.83
N MET A 335 7.82 -15.39 -19.86
CA MET A 335 8.69 -16.20 -18.99
C MET A 335 9.70 -16.94 -19.88
N GLY A 336 10.84 -16.31 -20.12
CA GLY A 336 11.83 -16.79 -21.09
C GLY A 336 11.31 -16.67 -22.52
N ASP A 337 11.02 -17.80 -23.13
CA ASP A 337 10.47 -18.00 -24.48
C ASP A 337 8.95 -18.24 -24.49
N GLY A 338 8.33 -18.33 -23.31
CA GLY A 338 6.89 -18.47 -23.13
C GLY A 338 6.13 -17.17 -22.86
N PHE A 339 4.81 -17.19 -23.07
CA PHE A 339 3.91 -16.07 -22.76
C PHE A 339 2.88 -16.45 -21.70
N LEU A 340 2.54 -15.47 -20.86
CA LEU A 340 1.32 -15.46 -20.05
C LEU A 340 0.40 -14.35 -20.57
N ALA A 341 -0.84 -14.72 -20.89
CA ALA A 341 -1.88 -13.78 -21.29
C ALA A 341 -3.22 -14.11 -20.61
N THR A 342 -4.07 -13.11 -20.47
CA THR A 342 -5.43 -13.25 -19.94
C THR A 342 -6.48 -12.88 -20.99
N PHE A 343 -7.64 -13.52 -20.86
CA PHE A 343 -8.81 -13.30 -21.69
C PHE A 343 -10.06 -13.22 -20.82
N ASP A 344 -10.99 -12.36 -21.22
CA ASP A 344 -12.34 -12.23 -20.69
C ASP A 344 -13.30 -13.34 -21.19
N GLY A 345 -12.78 -14.38 -21.88
CA GLY A 345 -13.59 -15.49 -22.35
C GLY A 345 -12.79 -16.68 -22.92
N PRO A 346 -13.14 -17.93 -22.56
CA PRO A 346 -12.34 -19.11 -22.91
C PRO A 346 -12.31 -19.46 -24.40
N VAL A 347 -13.39 -19.19 -25.15
CA VAL A 347 -13.43 -19.44 -26.62
C VAL A 347 -12.38 -18.58 -27.34
N ARG A 348 -12.24 -17.30 -26.97
CA ARG A 348 -11.24 -16.39 -27.55
C ARG A 348 -9.83 -16.89 -27.26
N ALA A 349 -9.59 -17.29 -26.02
CA ALA A 349 -8.29 -17.81 -25.58
C ALA A 349 -7.90 -19.07 -26.36
N ILE A 350 -8.82 -20.04 -26.54
CA ILE A 350 -8.56 -21.27 -27.31
C ILE A 350 -8.24 -20.95 -28.77
N ARG A 351 -9.05 -20.10 -29.42
CA ARG A 351 -8.83 -19.68 -30.81
C ARG A 351 -7.49 -18.96 -30.97
N CYS A 352 -7.11 -18.15 -29.98
CA CYS A 352 -5.80 -17.51 -29.93
C CYS A 352 -4.67 -18.54 -29.83
N ALA A 353 -4.78 -19.52 -28.94
CA ALA A 353 -3.79 -20.58 -28.78
C ALA A 353 -3.59 -21.39 -30.08
N GLN A 354 -4.68 -21.80 -30.74
CA GLN A 354 -4.61 -22.48 -32.04
C GLN A 354 -3.95 -21.60 -33.12
N SER A 355 -4.30 -20.32 -33.17
CA SER A 355 -3.67 -19.35 -34.09
C SER A 355 -2.18 -19.20 -33.84
N ILE A 356 -1.74 -19.16 -32.57
CA ILE A 356 -0.33 -19.07 -32.19
C ILE A 356 0.41 -20.32 -32.65
N VAL A 357 -0.11 -21.51 -32.35
CA VAL A 357 0.48 -22.80 -32.77
C VAL A 357 0.67 -22.84 -34.29
N THR A 358 -0.35 -22.49 -35.07
CA THR A 358 -0.25 -22.49 -36.53
C THR A 358 0.73 -21.44 -37.05
N ALA A 359 0.69 -20.22 -36.50
CA ALA A 359 1.50 -19.12 -37.02
C ALA A 359 2.99 -19.30 -36.71
N VAL A 360 3.32 -19.80 -35.52
CA VAL A 360 4.72 -20.03 -35.10
C VAL A 360 5.38 -21.18 -35.86
N ALA A 361 4.60 -22.17 -36.34
CA ALA A 361 5.12 -23.23 -37.20
C ALA A 361 5.79 -22.70 -38.48
N SER A 362 5.34 -21.56 -39.02
CA SER A 362 5.96 -20.91 -40.19
C SER A 362 7.39 -20.39 -39.91
N LEU A 363 7.74 -20.21 -38.63
CA LEU A 363 9.07 -19.82 -38.17
C LEU A 363 9.99 -21.03 -37.89
N GLY A 364 9.51 -22.26 -38.13
CA GLY A 364 10.25 -23.49 -37.83
C GLY A 364 10.32 -23.81 -36.33
N LEU A 365 9.41 -23.23 -35.55
CA LEU A 365 9.25 -23.45 -34.12
C LEU A 365 7.96 -24.21 -33.83
N GLU A 366 7.99 -25.01 -32.76
CA GLU A 366 6.79 -25.63 -32.20
C GLU A 366 6.55 -25.03 -30.82
N VAL A 367 5.29 -24.68 -30.56
CA VAL A 367 4.86 -24.16 -29.26
C VAL A 367 3.80 -25.09 -28.70
N ARG A 368 3.81 -25.23 -27.38
CA ARG A 368 2.76 -25.89 -26.62
C ARG A 368 1.96 -24.85 -25.86
N ALA A 369 0.67 -25.10 -25.65
CA ALA A 369 -0.20 -24.16 -24.96
C ALA A 369 -1.10 -24.85 -23.93
N GLY A 370 -1.37 -24.14 -22.84
CA GLY A 370 -2.28 -24.57 -21.79
C GLY A 370 -3.23 -23.46 -21.36
N LEU A 371 -4.49 -23.82 -21.15
CA LEU A 371 -5.53 -22.88 -20.72
C LEU A 371 -6.29 -23.35 -19.48
N HIS A 372 -6.63 -22.38 -18.64
CA HIS A 372 -7.50 -22.56 -17.50
C HIS A 372 -8.36 -21.32 -17.27
N THR A 373 -9.60 -21.51 -16.80
CA THR A 373 -10.48 -20.41 -16.37
C THR A 373 -10.73 -20.54 -14.87
N GLY A 374 -10.48 -19.46 -14.14
CA GLY A 374 -10.71 -19.37 -12.70
C GLY A 374 -10.57 -17.94 -12.20
N GLU A 375 -10.81 -17.73 -10.91
CA GLU A 375 -10.59 -16.43 -10.28
C GLU A 375 -9.09 -16.14 -10.24
N VAL A 376 -8.71 -14.95 -10.71
CA VAL A 376 -7.35 -14.41 -10.63
C VAL A 376 -7.36 -13.12 -9.84
N GLU A 377 -6.30 -12.93 -9.07
CA GLU A 377 -6.02 -11.71 -8.34
C GLU A 377 -5.29 -10.74 -9.27
N VAL A 378 -5.89 -9.58 -9.57
CA VAL A 378 -5.28 -8.55 -10.42
C VAL A 378 -4.53 -7.53 -9.57
N VAL A 379 -3.24 -7.35 -9.83
CA VAL A 379 -2.40 -6.34 -9.17
C VAL A 379 -1.69 -5.53 -10.24
N GLY A 380 -2.24 -4.35 -10.56
CA GLY A 380 -1.80 -3.54 -11.71
C GLY A 380 -1.95 -4.31 -13.02
N ASP A 381 -0.85 -4.49 -13.74
CA ASP A 381 -0.80 -5.24 -15.01
C ASP A 381 -0.52 -6.75 -14.83
N ASP A 382 -0.24 -7.20 -13.60
CA ASP A 382 0.06 -8.61 -13.31
C ASP A 382 -1.17 -9.39 -12.80
N VAL A 383 -1.08 -10.72 -12.81
CA VAL A 383 -2.09 -11.63 -12.26
C VAL A 383 -1.49 -12.71 -11.38
N ALA A 384 -2.15 -12.98 -10.26
CA ALA A 384 -1.77 -14.00 -9.30
C ALA A 384 -2.94 -14.94 -8.95
N GLY A 385 -2.64 -16.01 -8.21
CA GLY A 385 -3.64 -16.92 -7.66
C GLY A 385 -3.59 -18.33 -8.26
N LEU A 386 -4.43 -19.20 -7.69
CA LEU A 386 -4.41 -20.64 -8.01
C LEU A 386 -4.71 -20.91 -9.49
N ALA A 387 -5.57 -20.12 -10.13
CA ALA A 387 -5.90 -20.25 -11.54
C ALA A 387 -4.68 -20.08 -12.47
N VAL A 388 -3.77 -19.16 -12.12
CA VAL A 388 -2.51 -18.94 -12.85
C VAL A 388 -1.62 -20.18 -12.76
N HIS A 389 -1.50 -20.76 -11.56
CA HIS A 389 -0.73 -21.99 -11.36
C HIS A 389 -1.33 -23.20 -12.09
N ILE A 390 -2.67 -23.36 -12.08
CA ILE A 390 -3.34 -24.43 -12.83
C ILE A 390 -3.06 -24.28 -14.33
N GLY A 391 -3.22 -23.09 -14.91
CA GLY A 391 -2.94 -22.83 -16.32
C GLY A 391 -1.51 -23.20 -16.73
N ALA A 392 -0.52 -22.81 -15.93
CA ALA A 392 0.88 -23.15 -16.17
C ALA A 392 1.13 -24.67 -16.15
N ARG A 393 0.47 -25.39 -15.23
CA ARG A 393 0.61 -26.86 -15.13
C ARG A 393 -0.09 -27.58 -16.28
N VAL A 394 -1.23 -27.07 -16.74
CA VAL A 394 -1.90 -27.59 -17.95
C VAL A 394 -1.01 -27.40 -19.18
N ALA A 395 -0.34 -26.25 -19.33
CA ALA A 395 0.59 -26.01 -20.44
C ALA A 395 1.81 -26.92 -20.40
N ALA A 396 2.34 -27.20 -19.21
CA ALA A 396 3.49 -28.09 -19.06
C ALA A 396 3.21 -29.55 -19.47
N LEU A 397 1.94 -29.98 -19.45
CA LEU A 397 1.52 -31.30 -19.92
C LEU A 397 1.35 -31.39 -21.44
N ALA A 398 1.25 -30.25 -22.13
CA ALA A 398 0.98 -30.22 -23.56
C ALA A 398 2.22 -30.65 -24.37
N GLY A 399 1.99 -31.48 -25.38
CA GLY A 399 2.99 -31.84 -26.38
C GLY A 399 3.27 -30.74 -27.41
N PRO A 400 4.22 -30.95 -28.33
CA PRO A 400 4.54 -29.99 -29.40
C PRO A 400 3.33 -29.75 -30.30
N GLY A 401 2.99 -28.47 -30.51
CA GLY A 401 1.81 -28.07 -31.27
C GLY A 401 0.47 -28.38 -30.60
N GLU A 402 0.47 -28.87 -29.36
CA GLU A 402 -0.75 -29.25 -28.66
C GLU A 402 -1.30 -28.08 -27.83
N VAL A 403 -2.63 -27.92 -27.85
CA VAL A 403 -3.36 -27.00 -26.97
C VAL A 403 -4.14 -27.84 -25.97
N LEU A 404 -3.74 -27.79 -24.69
CA LEU A 404 -4.45 -28.44 -23.60
C LEU A 404 -5.30 -27.44 -22.82
N VAL A 405 -6.44 -27.92 -22.32
CA VAL A 405 -7.34 -27.12 -21.48
C VAL A 405 -7.79 -27.91 -20.25
N SER A 406 -8.08 -27.23 -19.16
CA SER A 406 -8.75 -27.86 -18.01
C SER A 406 -10.21 -28.22 -18.33
N ARG A 407 -10.79 -29.14 -17.55
CA ARG A 407 -12.23 -29.43 -17.56
C ARG A 407 -13.11 -28.17 -17.49
N THR A 408 -12.77 -27.22 -16.61
CA THR A 408 -13.50 -25.95 -16.47
C THR A 408 -13.60 -25.19 -17.79
N VAL A 409 -12.50 -25.09 -18.54
CA VAL A 409 -12.49 -24.43 -19.85
C VAL A 409 -13.40 -25.17 -20.83
N LYS A 410 -13.26 -26.49 -20.92
CA LYS A 410 -14.09 -27.34 -21.81
C LYS A 410 -15.58 -27.23 -21.49
N ASP A 411 -15.94 -27.12 -20.21
CA ASP A 411 -17.34 -27.00 -19.79
C ASP A 411 -17.92 -25.59 -20.06
N LEU A 412 -17.11 -24.54 -19.92
CA LEU A 412 -17.53 -23.15 -20.20
C LEU A 412 -17.70 -22.82 -21.69
N VAL A 413 -17.19 -23.67 -22.59
CA VAL A 413 -17.27 -23.46 -24.05
C VAL A 413 -18.28 -24.39 -24.73
N ALA A 414 -19.17 -25.02 -23.98
CA ALA A 414 -20.26 -25.81 -24.53
C ALA A 414 -21.08 -25.00 -25.56
N GLY A 415 -21.31 -25.56 -26.75
CA GLY A 415 -22.01 -24.89 -27.84
C GLY A 415 -21.15 -23.98 -28.73
N SER A 416 -19.84 -23.87 -28.48
CA SER A 416 -18.92 -23.07 -29.30
C SER A 416 -18.47 -23.74 -30.61
N GLY A 417 -18.80 -25.03 -30.80
CA GLY A 417 -18.33 -25.86 -31.92
C GLY A 417 -16.87 -26.32 -31.79
N LEU A 418 -16.21 -26.10 -30.64
CA LEU A 418 -14.90 -26.66 -30.34
C LEU A 418 -15.02 -28.12 -29.92
N GLU A 419 -14.13 -28.96 -30.43
CA GLU A 419 -14.07 -30.39 -30.11
C GLU A 419 -12.89 -30.69 -29.17
N PHE A 420 -13.07 -31.68 -28.30
CA PHE A 420 -12.11 -31.99 -27.23
C PHE A 420 -11.90 -33.50 -27.11
N VAL A 421 -10.63 -33.89 -26.94
CA VAL A 421 -10.24 -35.28 -26.67
C VAL A 421 -9.68 -35.36 -25.26
N SER A 422 -10.26 -36.21 -24.41
CA SER A 422 -9.76 -36.39 -23.03
C SER A 422 -8.32 -36.93 -23.04
N ARG A 423 -7.46 -36.32 -22.24
CA ARG A 423 -6.10 -36.79 -21.91
C ARG A 423 -6.05 -37.43 -20.52
N GLY A 424 -7.23 -37.76 -19.97
CA GLY A 424 -7.39 -38.39 -18.68
C GLY A 424 -7.16 -37.45 -17.51
N VAL A 425 -7.22 -38.05 -16.32
CA VAL A 425 -7.10 -37.38 -15.03
C VAL A 425 -5.63 -37.31 -14.62
N GLN A 426 -5.13 -36.11 -14.38
CA GLN A 426 -3.75 -35.78 -14.06
C GLN A 426 -3.63 -35.23 -12.64
N GLU A 427 -2.51 -35.49 -11.98
CA GLU A 427 -2.11 -34.81 -10.74
C GLU A 427 -1.19 -33.66 -11.09
N LEU A 428 -1.60 -32.43 -10.76
CA LEU A 428 -0.82 -31.24 -11.08
C LEU A 428 0.08 -30.89 -9.89
N LYS A 429 1.39 -30.80 -10.13
CA LYS A 429 2.38 -30.54 -9.06
C LYS A 429 2.04 -29.29 -8.24
N GLY A 430 1.77 -29.50 -6.94
CA GLY A 430 1.50 -28.45 -5.97
C GLY A 430 0.06 -27.94 -5.95
N ILE A 431 -0.86 -28.60 -6.66
CA ILE A 431 -2.28 -28.24 -6.72
C ILE A 431 -3.08 -29.39 -6.11
N PRO A 432 -3.97 -29.11 -5.14
CA PRO A 432 -4.86 -30.13 -4.59
C PRO A 432 -5.76 -30.74 -5.68
N ASP A 433 -6.28 -31.93 -5.38
CA ASP A 433 -7.22 -32.68 -6.22
C ASP A 433 -6.65 -33.19 -7.56
N ARG A 434 -7.45 -34.03 -8.22
CA ARG A 434 -7.13 -34.61 -9.51
C ARG A 434 -7.86 -33.87 -10.61
N TRP A 435 -7.15 -33.51 -11.67
CA TRP A 435 -7.62 -32.61 -12.72
C TRP A 435 -7.71 -33.32 -14.05
N GLU A 436 -8.89 -33.33 -14.67
CA GLU A 436 -9.00 -33.81 -16.04
C GLU A 436 -8.64 -32.73 -17.04
N VAL A 437 -7.81 -33.11 -18.00
CA VAL A 437 -7.31 -32.25 -19.08
C VAL A 437 -7.76 -32.78 -20.44
N PHE A 438 -7.96 -31.87 -21.36
CA PHE A 438 -8.47 -32.16 -22.70
C PHE A 438 -7.59 -31.49 -23.75
N ALA A 439 -7.28 -32.22 -24.81
CA ALA A 439 -6.68 -31.64 -26.01
C ALA A 439 -7.78 -31.03 -26.89
N VAL A 440 -7.57 -29.81 -27.36
CA VAL A 440 -8.45 -29.17 -28.35
C VAL A 440 -8.19 -29.84 -29.71
N ALA A 441 -9.24 -30.40 -30.32
CA ALA A 441 -9.14 -30.94 -31.68
C ALA A 441 -9.13 -29.79 -32.70
N GLY A 442 -8.28 -29.93 -33.72
CA GLY A 442 -7.95 -28.90 -34.71
C GLY A 442 -9.10 -28.53 -35.64
#